data_AF-A0A397VIP0-F1
#
_entry.id   AF-A0A397VIP0-F1
#
_cell.length_a   1.000
_cell.length_b   1.000
_cell.length_c   1.000
_cell.angle_alpha   90.00
_cell.angle_beta   90.00
_cell.angle_gamma   90.00
#
_symmetry.space_group_name_H-M   'P 1'
#
loop_
_entity.id
_entity.type
_entity.pdbx_description
1 polymer ?
#
loop_
_entity_poly.entity_id
_entity_poly.type
_entity_poly.pdbx_seq_one_letter_code
_entity_poly.pdbx_strand_id
1 'polypeptide(L)'
;MAYSTSRPPSSELCNSCKLPLNHNDIVLICGHSYHIYCYSGRCVYCEEFYKKEKGADTLTSEDLDDDENNIEEDMEEQPEVEEAQDISSSLAIQIEQIESW
;
A
#
# COMPACT_ATOMS: atom_id res chain seq x y z
N MET A 1 0.71 20.84 -8.86
CA MET A 1 0.24 19.86 -9.86
C MET A 1 0.46 18.48 -9.27
N ALA A 2 -0.58 17.86 -8.72
CA ALA A 2 -0.51 16.51 -8.19
C ALA A 2 -1.10 15.58 -9.24
N TYR A 3 -0.25 14.85 -9.95
CA TYR A 3 -0.71 13.75 -10.80
C TYR A 3 -0.92 12.55 -9.88
N SER A 4 -2.17 12.19 -9.62
CA SER A 4 -2.49 10.87 -9.10
C SER A 4 -2.48 9.93 -10.29
N THR A 5 -1.36 9.28 -10.57
CA THR A 5 -1.39 8.10 -11.43
C THR A 5 -2.12 7.02 -10.65
N SER A 6 -3.33 6.67 -11.07
CA SER A 6 -4.07 5.51 -10.55
C SER A 6 -3.33 4.17 -10.78
N ARG A 7 -2.22 4.20 -11.52
CA ARG A 7 -1.22 3.14 -11.51
C ARG A 7 -0.34 3.28 -10.26
N PRO A 8 -0.31 2.26 -9.38
CA PRO A 8 0.77 2.12 -8.42
C PRO A 8 2.10 2.19 -9.18
N PRO A 9 3.17 2.75 -8.59
CA PRO A 9 4.51 2.66 -9.13
C PRO A 9 4.95 1.19 -9.08
N SER A 10 4.46 0.37 -10.01
CA SER A 10 4.91 -1.00 -10.16
C SER A 10 6.26 -0.95 -10.84
N SER A 11 7.30 -1.31 -10.09
CA SER A 11 8.58 -1.66 -10.69
C SER A 11 8.36 -2.77 -11.72
N GLU A 12 8.78 -2.58 -12.98
CA GLU A 12 8.74 -3.67 -13.99
C GLU A 12 9.77 -4.78 -13.68
N LEU A 13 10.58 -4.58 -12.63
CA LEU A 13 11.63 -5.48 -12.19
C LEU A 13 11.31 -6.03 -10.79
N CYS A 14 11.75 -7.25 -10.54
CA CYS A 14 11.74 -7.84 -9.21
C CYS A 14 12.67 -7.07 -8.28
N ASN A 15 12.14 -6.62 -7.13
CA ASN A 15 12.91 -5.88 -6.14
C ASN A 15 14.04 -6.70 -5.50
N SER A 16 13.99 -8.03 -5.58
CA SER A 16 15.04 -8.95 -5.11
C SER A 16 16.10 -9.22 -6.18
N CYS A 17 15.77 -9.92 -7.27
CA CYS A 17 16.75 -10.37 -8.27
C CYS A 17 17.02 -9.37 -9.41
N LYS A 18 16.30 -8.24 -9.45
CA LYS A 18 16.42 -7.18 -10.48
C LYS A 18 16.11 -7.62 -11.91
N LEU A 19 15.57 -8.81 -12.10
CA LEU A 19 15.10 -9.30 -13.39
C LEU A 19 13.66 -8.84 -13.66
N PRO A 20 13.26 -8.72 -14.94
CA PRO A 20 11.89 -8.41 -15.31
C PRO A 20 10.87 -9.33 -14.64
N LEU A 21 9.75 -8.76 -14.24
CA LEU A 21 8.62 -9.52 -13.75
C LEU A 21 7.98 -10.31 -14.90
N ASN A 22 7.38 -11.45 -14.56
CA ASN A 22 6.60 -12.28 -15.46
C ASN A 22 5.16 -12.35 -14.93
N HIS A 23 4.27 -13.11 -15.56
CA HIS A 23 2.86 -13.19 -15.14
C HIS A 23 2.61 -13.74 -13.72
N ASN A 24 3.63 -14.29 -13.06
CA ASN A 24 3.56 -14.90 -11.73
C ASN A 24 4.33 -14.05 -10.70
N ASP A 25 4.11 -12.75 -10.74
CA ASP A 25 4.63 -11.80 -9.77
C ASP A 25 3.59 -11.43 -8.71
N ILE A 26 4.09 -10.86 -7.63
CA ILE A 26 3.29 -10.28 -6.58
C ILE A 26 3.67 -8.81 -6.44
N VAL A 27 2.69 -7.97 -6.19
CA VAL A 27 2.88 -6.57 -5.83
C VAL A 27 2.38 -6.38 -4.41
N LEU A 28 3.26 -5.97 -3.51
CA LEU A 28 2.94 -5.74 -2.11
C LEU A 28 2.20 -4.40 -1.94
N ILE A 29 1.50 -4.23 -0.82
CA ILE A 29 0.79 -2.97 -0.50
C ILE A 29 1.71 -1.73 -0.50
N CYS A 30 3.00 -1.92 -0.19
CA CYS A 30 4.01 -0.88 -0.27
C CYS A 30 4.46 -0.54 -1.71
N GLY A 31 3.84 -1.12 -2.74
CA GLY A 31 4.14 -0.90 -4.16
C GLY A 31 5.34 -1.68 -4.70
N HIS A 32 6.00 -2.51 -3.89
CA HIS A 32 7.17 -3.28 -4.33
C HIS A 32 6.77 -4.63 -4.89
N SER A 33 7.46 -5.03 -5.96
CA SER A 33 7.11 -6.20 -6.74
C SER A 33 8.17 -7.29 -6.66
N TYR A 34 7.75 -8.54 -6.58
CA TYR A 34 8.63 -9.71 -6.47
C TYR A 34 8.11 -10.85 -7.33
N HIS A 35 9.01 -11.69 -7.87
CA HIS A 35 8.58 -13.02 -8.28
C HIS A 35 8.08 -13.79 -7.06
N ILE A 36 7.07 -14.66 -7.22
CA ILE A 36 6.55 -15.49 -6.12
C ILE A 36 7.69 -16.21 -5.39
N TYR A 37 8.65 -16.77 -6.12
CA TYR A 37 9.82 -17.48 -5.56
C TYR A 37 10.89 -16.57 -4.96
N CYS A 38 10.88 -15.27 -5.29
CA CYS A 38 11.81 -14.29 -4.72
C CYS A 38 11.26 -13.62 -3.47
N TYR A 39 9.98 -13.82 -3.16
CA TYR A 39 9.34 -13.24 -1.99
C TYR A 39 9.63 -14.07 -0.75
N SER A 40 10.20 -13.44 0.28
CA SER A 40 10.57 -14.07 1.54
C SER A 40 9.57 -13.81 2.67
N GLY A 41 8.32 -13.41 2.35
CA GLY A 41 7.31 -13.06 3.35
C GLY A 41 7.36 -11.61 3.82
N ARG A 42 8.37 -10.83 3.41
CA ARG A 42 8.54 -9.41 3.77
C ARG A 42 9.16 -8.59 2.65
N CYS A 43 8.92 -7.28 2.67
CA CYS A 43 9.52 -6.35 1.71
C CYS A 43 10.92 -5.92 2.16
N VAL A 44 11.96 -6.44 1.49
CA VAL A 44 13.36 -6.13 1.81
C VAL A 44 13.67 -4.63 1.67
N TYR A 45 13.12 -3.97 0.64
CA TYR A 45 13.35 -2.54 0.46
C TYR A 45 12.81 -1.71 1.63
N CYS A 46 11.59 -1.98 2.05
CA CYS A 46 10.96 -1.27 3.17
C CYS A 46 11.69 -1.56 4.48
N GLU A 47 12.06 -2.82 4.73
CA GLU A 47 12.82 -3.20 5.92
C GLU A 47 14.13 -2.42 6.03
N GLU A 48 14.91 -2.36 4.96
CA GLU A 48 16.17 -1.62 4.94
C GLU A 48 15.97 -0.09 5.05
N PHE A 49 14.88 0.43 4.49
CA PHE A 49 14.52 1.84 4.64
C PHE A 49 14.19 2.18 6.09
N TYR A 50 13.32 1.41 6.74
CA TYR A 50 12.95 1.64 8.14
C TYR A 50 14.10 1.39 9.12
N LYS A 51 14.99 0.43 8.86
CA LYS A 51 16.22 0.25 9.66
C LYS A 51 17.12 1.48 9.61
N LYS A 52 17.25 2.12 8.44
CA LYS A 52 18.08 3.32 8.28
C LYS A 52 17.46 4.53 8.97
N GLU A 53 16.14 4.69 8.88
CA GLU A 53 15.41 5.75 9.60
C GLU A 53 15.49 5.56 11.13
N LYS A 54 15.30 4.33 11.62
CA LYS A 54 15.48 3.99 13.05
C LYS A 54 16.94 4.09 13.52
N GLY A 55 17.92 4.12 12.62
CA GLY A 55 19.32 4.34 12.96
C GLY A 55 19.73 5.82 13.03
N ALA A 56 18.87 6.74 12.57
CA ALA A 56 19.11 8.17 12.62
C ALA A 56 18.59 8.82 13.92
N ASP A 57 17.68 8.15 14.63
CA ASP A 57 17.22 8.56 15.95
C ASP A 57 17.63 7.51 16.99
N THR A 58 18.27 7.96 18.05
CA THR A 58 19.08 7.11 18.92
C THR A 58 18.18 6.28 19.84
N LEU A 59 17.99 5.00 19.58
CA LEU A 59 17.50 4.05 20.59
C LEU A 59 18.41 2.81 20.62
N THR A 60 18.99 2.60 21.80
CA THR A 60 19.99 1.60 22.12
C THR A 60 19.46 0.17 22.00
N SER A 61 20.39 -0.75 21.74
CA SER A 61 20.23 -2.17 21.41
C SER A 61 19.69 -3.08 22.54
N GLU A 62 18.84 -2.58 23.43
CA GLU A 62 18.39 -3.31 24.64
C GLU A 62 16.90 -3.68 24.63
N ASP A 63 16.13 -3.37 23.57
CA ASP A 63 14.66 -3.51 23.57
C ASP A 63 14.09 -4.59 22.63
N LEU A 64 14.90 -5.52 22.11
CA LEU A 64 14.39 -6.61 21.26
C LEU A 64 14.93 -7.96 21.73
N ASP A 65 14.48 -8.39 22.90
CA ASP A 65 14.45 -9.82 23.23
C ASP A 65 13.38 -10.49 22.34
N ASP A 66 13.87 -11.48 21.60
CA ASP A 66 13.17 -12.41 20.73
C ASP A 66 12.33 -13.36 21.59
N ASP A 67 11.02 -13.11 21.73
CA ASP A 67 10.10 -14.09 22.32
C ASP A 67 8.86 -14.26 21.42
N GLU A 68 8.89 -15.39 20.71
CA GLU A 68 7.83 -16.00 19.92
C GLU A 68 6.56 -16.18 20.77
N ASN A 69 5.56 -15.30 20.66
CA ASN A 69 4.25 -15.60 21.24
C ASN A 69 3.06 -14.93 20.53
N ASN A 70 2.34 -15.75 19.77
CA ASN A 70 0.88 -15.85 19.63
C ASN A 70 0.03 -14.62 20.04
N ILE A 71 -0.63 -13.95 19.08
CA ILE A 71 -1.64 -12.94 19.39
C ILE A 71 -2.90 -13.24 18.56
N GLU A 72 -3.95 -13.56 19.30
CA GLU A 72 -5.32 -13.85 18.85
C GLU A 72 -5.98 -12.60 18.23
N GLU A 73 -6.80 -12.83 17.21
CA GLU A 73 -7.51 -11.84 16.40
C GLU A 73 -8.76 -11.36 17.16
N ASP A 74 -8.71 -10.15 17.74
CA ASP A 74 -9.86 -9.49 18.37
C ASP A 74 -10.48 -8.47 17.40
N MET A 75 -11.79 -8.58 17.25
CA MET A 75 -12.64 -7.85 16.32
C MET A 75 -13.17 -6.57 16.98
N GLU A 76 -12.91 -5.40 16.40
CA GLU A 76 -13.60 -4.16 16.81
C GLU A 76 -14.48 -3.56 15.71
N GLU A 77 -15.64 -3.08 16.17
CA GLU A 77 -16.88 -2.78 15.47
C GLU A 77 -16.82 -1.55 14.55
N GLN A 78 -17.68 -1.52 13.53
CA GLN A 78 -17.88 -0.39 12.61
C GLN A 78 -18.93 0.60 13.16
N PRO A 79 -18.72 1.92 13.10
CA PRO A 79 -19.80 2.88 13.34
C PRO A 79 -20.60 3.25 12.07
N GLU A 80 -21.86 3.57 12.35
CA GLU A 80 -23.04 3.80 11.51
C GLU A 80 -22.89 4.88 10.41
N VAL A 81 -23.53 4.65 9.25
CA VAL A 81 -23.47 5.45 8.02
C VAL A 81 -24.45 6.63 8.05
N GLU A 82 -23.94 7.86 7.93
CA GLU A 82 -24.75 9.08 7.81
C GLU A 82 -25.27 9.30 6.37
N GLU A 83 -26.49 9.82 6.31
CA GLU A 83 -27.43 10.00 5.19
C GLU A 83 -26.81 10.49 3.86
N ALA A 84 -26.98 9.70 2.79
CA ALA A 84 -26.52 10.03 1.45
C ALA A 84 -27.37 11.15 0.82
N GLN A 85 -26.79 12.34 0.63
CA GLN A 85 -27.40 13.42 -0.16
C GLN A 85 -27.51 13.04 -1.64
N ASP A 86 -28.62 13.42 -2.28
CA ASP A 86 -29.02 12.98 -3.62
C ASP A 86 -28.12 13.54 -4.74
N ILE A 87 -27.02 12.82 -5.00
CA ILE A 87 -25.98 13.13 -6.00
C ILE A 87 -26.56 13.16 -7.43
N SER A 88 -27.69 12.49 -7.65
CA SER A 88 -28.32 12.32 -8.96
C SER A 88 -28.72 13.65 -9.59
N SER A 89 -29.29 14.55 -8.79
CA SER A 89 -29.75 15.85 -9.30
C SER A 89 -28.59 16.77 -9.69
N SER A 90 -27.46 16.68 -8.96
CA SER A 90 -26.25 17.46 -9.29
C SER A 90 -25.59 16.97 -10.59
N LEU A 91 -25.59 15.66 -10.81
CA LEU A 91 -24.99 15.05 -12.00
C LEU A 91 -25.77 15.42 -13.27
N ALA A 92 -27.11 15.42 -13.21
CA ALA A 92 -27.96 15.74 -14.37
C ALA A 92 -27.70 17.17 -14.91
N ILE A 93 -27.58 18.16 -14.02
CA ILE A 93 -27.33 19.55 -14.41
C ILE A 93 -25.96 19.70 -15.10
N GLN A 94 -24.94 18.97 -14.63
CA GLN A 94 -23.60 19.03 -15.22
C GLN A 94 -23.55 18.40 -16.61
N ILE A 95 -24.36 17.38 -16.89
CA ILE A 95 -24.43 16.74 -18.21
C ILE A 95 -25.07 17.69 -19.24
N GLU A 96 -26.15 18.37 -18.89
CA GLU A 96 -26.79 19.35 -19.81
C GLU A 96 -25.85 20.49 -20.22
N GLN A 97 -24.92 20.90 -19.35
CA GLN A 97 -23.93 21.94 -19.66
C GLN A 97 -22.86 21.49 -20.67
N ILE A 98 -22.62 20.19 -20.81
CA ILE A 98 -21.69 19.62 -21.78
C ILE A 98 -22.33 19.55 -23.17
N GLU A 99 -23.64 19.29 -23.23
CA GLU A 99 -24.38 19.16 -24.50
C GLU A 99 -24.65 20.52 -25.19
N SER A 100 -24.43 21.65 -24.51
CA SER A 100 -24.62 22.99 -25.09
C SER A 100 -23.39 23.55 -25.82
N TRP A 101 -22.41 22.70 -26.16
CA TRP A 101 -21.18 23.06 -26.91
C TRP A 101 -21.20 22.56 -28.35
#